data_AF-A0A4V1INT9-F1
#
_entry.id   AF-A0A4V1INT9-F1
#
_cell.length_a   1.000
_cell.length_b   1.000
_cell.length_c   1.000
_cell.angle_alpha   90.00
_cell.angle_beta   90.00
_cell.angle_gamma   90.00
#
_symmetry.space_group_name_H-M   'P 1'
#
loop_
_entity.id
_entity.type
_entity.pdbx_description
1 polymer ?
#
loop_
_entity_poly.entity_id
_entity_poly.type
_entity_poly.pdbx_seq_one_letter_code
_entity_poly.pdbx_strand_id
1 'polypeptide(L)'
;MSFTVQVFTAFTAVPAELRESTSFEPSSCSLFYSWQWFENLFNNALVHENEEPRIYFVLDSNQQPVVALFCLAQPSSRTLRSMTNFYSLAYGVVVLQSHCAQQAISSLVEYITQEQPRWQKVELLLTQDHDPETTGFVTALTAKQFSVNAFFQYENWFLKLNGEDFTSYYQSLSSKLRNTIKRKEKKLAKEHSYDIKLVKGGKHLSRV
;
A
#
# COMPACT_ATOMS: atom_id res chain seq x y z
N MET A 1 -9.96 -5.88 24.96
CA MET A 1 -10.19 -6.61 23.69
C MET A 1 -9.02 -7.56 23.51
N SER A 2 -9.25 -8.82 23.17
CA SER A 2 -8.18 -9.77 22.89
C SER A 2 -7.96 -9.82 21.38
N PHE A 3 -6.70 -9.87 20.95
CA PHE A 3 -6.33 -9.97 19.54
C PHE A 3 -5.52 -11.23 19.30
N THR A 4 -5.70 -11.84 18.13
CA THR A 4 -4.91 -12.99 17.66
C THR A 4 -4.21 -12.62 16.37
N VAL A 5 -2.92 -12.93 16.25
CA VAL A 5 -2.15 -12.70 15.04
C VAL A 5 -2.04 -14.00 14.24
N GLN A 6 -2.55 -13.98 13.00
CA GLN A 6 -2.33 -15.04 12.02
C GLN A 6 -1.26 -14.60 11.02
N VAL A 7 -0.38 -15.52 10.63
CA VAL A 7 0.70 -15.22 9.70
C VAL A 7 0.79 -16.25 8.59
N PHE A 8 0.95 -15.77 7.37
CA PHE A 8 1.02 -16.58 6.16
C PHE A 8 2.33 -16.31 5.42
N THR A 9 2.92 -17.36 4.87
CA THR A 9 4.17 -17.30 4.08
C THR A 9 3.94 -17.43 2.58
N ALA A 10 2.68 -17.48 2.15
CA ALA A 10 2.29 -17.52 0.74
C ALA A 10 0.92 -16.88 0.57
N PHE A 11 0.72 -16.15 -0.54
CA PHE A 11 -0.57 -15.56 -0.89
C PHE A 11 -1.67 -16.63 -1.04
N THR A 12 -1.32 -17.79 -1.59
CA THR A 12 -2.24 -18.93 -1.78
C THR A 12 -2.67 -19.58 -0.47
N ALA A 13 -1.94 -19.37 0.62
CA ALA A 13 -2.28 -19.92 1.94
C ALA A 13 -3.27 -19.04 2.72
N VAL A 14 -3.53 -17.81 2.25
CA VAL A 14 -4.45 -16.88 2.92
C VAL A 14 -5.91 -17.25 2.59
N PRO A 15 -6.77 -17.47 3.61
CA PRO A 15 -8.20 -17.75 3.41
C PRO A 15 -8.91 -16.70 2.56
N ALA A 16 -9.92 -17.12 1.78
CA ALA A 16 -10.66 -16.22 0.89
C ALA A 16 -11.25 -14.99 1.60
N GLU A 17 -11.82 -15.20 2.78
CA GLU A 17 -12.44 -14.13 3.60
C GLU A 17 -11.43 -13.01 3.96
N LEU A 18 -10.19 -13.38 4.30
CA LEU A 18 -9.14 -12.41 4.62
C LEU A 18 -8.65 -11.68 3.35
N ARG A 19 -8.57 -12.38 2.22
CA ARG A 19 -8.24 -11.78 0.91
C ARG A 19 -9.30 -10.78 0.46
N GLU A 20 -10.57 -11.12 0.65
CA GLU A 20 -11.69 -10.25 0.33
C GLU A 20 -11.70 -9.02 1.22
N SER A 21 -11.46 -9.16 2.53
CA SER A 21 -11.38 -8.01 3.45
C SER A 21 -10.30 -6.98 3.09
N THR A 22 -9.21 -7.42 2.46
CA THR A 22 -8.09 -6.55 2.05
C THR A 22 -8.11 -6.22 0.55
N SER A 23 -9.17 -6.61 -0.17
CA SER A 23 -9.27 -6.37 -1.60
C SER A 23 -9.45 -4.89 -1.93
N PHE A 24 -9.01 -4.51 -3.12
CA PHE A 24 -9.17 -3.16 -3.63
C PHE A 24 -10.66 -2.82 -3.77
N GLU A 25 -11.05 -1.78 -3.05
CA GLU A 25 -12.34 -1.13 -3.20
C GLU A 25 -12.12 0.35 -3.58
N PRO A 26 -12.58 0.79 -4.78
CA PRO A 26 -12.33 2.15 -5.28
C PRO A 26 -12.75 3.29 -4.37
N SER A 27 -13.74 3.04 -3.49
CA SER A 27 -14.35 4.02 -2.61
C SER A 27 -13.72 4.11 -1.22
N SER A 28 -12.92 3.12 -0.81
CA SER A 28 -12.54 2.91 0.60
C SER A 28 -11.06 2.56 0.78
N CYS A 29 -10.36 2.05 -0.25
CA CYS A 29 -8.97 1.65 -0.14
C CYS A 29 -8.11 2.24 -1.26
N SER A 30 -6.95 2.79 -0.90
CA SER A 30 -5.93 3.13 -1.89
C SER A 30 -5.39 1.84 -2.51
N LEU A 31 -5.22 1.83 -3.84
CA LEU A 31 -4.67 0.69 -4.58
C LEU A 31 -3.43 0.10 -3.91
N PHE A 32 -2.56 0.94 -3.36
CA PHE A 32 -1.29 0.55 -2.75
C PHE A 32 -1.41 -0.22 -1.42
N TYR A 33 -2.61 -0.27 -0.84
CA TYR A 33 -2.92 -1.05 0.38
C TYR A 33 -3.77 -2.28 0.06
N SER A 34 -4.01 -2.58 -1.22
CA SER A 34 -4.89 -3.68 -1.62
C SER A 34 -4.16 -5.01 -1.77
N TRP A 35 -4.91 -6.09 -1.54
CA TRP A 35 -4.50 -7.47 -1.81
C TRP A 35 -3.93 -7.62 -3.22
N GLN A 36 -4.66 -7.13 -4.23
CA GLN A 36 -4.30 -7.25 -5.65
C GLN A 36 -2.96 -6.56 -5.95
N TRP A 37 -2.68 -5.45 -5.30
CA TRP A 37 -1.40 -4.75 -5.45
C TRP A 37 -0.24 -5.57 -4.87
N PHE A 38 -0.36 -6.02 -3.63
CA PHE A 38 0.68 -6.81 -2.97
C PHE A 38 0.92 -8.15 -3.69
N GLU A 39 -0.14 -8.85 -4.07
CA GLU A 39 -0.04 -10.12 -4.81
C GLU A 39 0.60 -9.91 -6.18
N ASN A 40 0.23 -8.85 -6.91
CA ASN A 40 0.83 -8.54 -8.20
C ASN A 40 2.32 -8.15 -8.06
N LEU A 41 2.67 -7.35 -7.05
CA LEU A 41 4.06 -7.01 -6.77
C LEU A 41 4.88 -8.27 -6.51
N PHE A 42 4.37 -9.15 -5.65
CA PHE A 42 5.04 -10.40 -5.31
C PHE A 42 5.10 -11.41 -6.46
N ASN A 43 4.16 -11.44 -7.39
CA ASN A 43 4.22 -12.44 -8.45
C ASN A 43 4.99 -11.97 -9.70
N ASN A 44 5.09 -10.65 -9.91
CA ASN A 44 5.51 -10.11 -11.22
C ASN A 44 6.61 -9.05 -11.18
N ALA A 45 6.88 -8.41 -10.03
CA ALA A 45 7.65 -7.15 -10.02
C ALA A 45 8.76 -7.07 -8.96
N LEU A 46 8.86 -8.06 -8.08
CA LEU A 46 9.91 -8.16 -7.08
C LEU A 46 10.94 -9.20 -7.54
N VAL A 47 12.22 -8.98 -7.21
CA VAL A 47 13.28 -9.93 -7.51
C VAL A 47 13.43 -10.82 -6.27
N HIS A 48 12.95 -12.06 -6.35
CA HIS A 48 12.72 -12.94 -5.20
C HIS A 48 13.89 -13.79 -4.75
N GLU A 49 15.13 -13.49 -5.14
CA GLU A 49 16.25 -14.35 -4.73
C GLU A 49 16.38 -14.32 -3.20
N ASN A 50 15.86 -15.37 -2.55
CA ASN A 50 15.80 -15.59 -1.10
C ASN A 50 14.84 -14.69 -0.31
N GLU A 51 13.74 -14.25 -0.92
CA GLU A 51 12.68 -13.51 -0.22
C GLU A 51 11.34 -14.23 -0.23
N GLU A 52 10.66 -14.23 0.90
CA GLU A 52 9.37 -14.88 1.07
C GLU A 52 8.30 -13.87 1.53
N PRO A 53 7.03 -14.01 1.11
CA PRO A 53 5.95 -13.24 1.69
C PRO A 53 5.88 -13.48 3.20
N ARG A 54 5.60 -12.43 3.96
CA ARG A 54 5.25 -12.53 5.38
C ARG A 54 4.04 -11.65 5.60
N ILE A 55 2.87 -12.27 5.60
CA ILE A 55 1.57 -11.58 5.60
C ILE A 55 0.94 -11.77 6.97
N TYR A 56 0.71 -10.67 7.68
CA TYR A 56 0.11 -10.67 9.01
C TYR A 56 -1.32 -10.21 8.95
N PHE A 57 -2.21 -10.89 9.68
CA PHE A 57 -3.55 -10.43 10.00
C PHE A 57 -3.72 -10.42 11.52
N VAL A 58 -4.26 -9.32 12.05
CA VAL A 58 -4.69 -9.25 13.44
C VAL A 58 -6.20 -9.35 13.47
N LEU A 59 -6.69 -10.37 14.18
CA LEU A 59 -8.10 -10.65 14.34
C LEU A 59 -8.57 -10.26 15.74
N ASP A 60 -9.81 -9.78 15.85
CA ASP A 60 -10.47 -9.55 17.13
C ASP A 60 -10.97 -10.86 17.78
N SER A 61 -11.67 -10.76 18.91
CA SER A 61 -12.25 -11.92 19.60
C SER A 61 -13.33 -12.66 18.78
N ASN A 62 -13.90 -12.02 17.77
CA ASN A 62 -14.91 -12.58 16.87
C ASN A 62 -14.28 -13.13 15.57
N GLN A 63 -12.95 -13.26 15.52
CA GLN A 63 -12.19 -13.67 14.33
C GLN A 63 -12.34 -12.72 13.14
N GLN A 64 -12.76 -11.46 13.38
CA GLN A 64 -12.86 -10.46 12.33
C GLN A 64 -11.51 -9.73 12.16
N PRO A 65 -11.05 -9.52 10.92
CA PRO A 65 -9.77 -8.87 10.69
C PRO A 65 -9.87 -7.37 10.99
N VAL A 66 -8.89 -6.87 11.75
CA VAL A 66 -8.82 -5.48 12.23
C VAL A 66 -7.74 -4.71 11.48
N VAL A 67 -6.55 -5.30 11.38
CA VAL A 67 -5.45 -4.78 10.57
C VAL A 67 -4.71 -5.90 9.85
N ALA A 68 -4.06 -5.57 8.74
CA ALA A 68 -3.15 -6.44 8.03
C ALA A 68 -1.82 -5.73 7.70
N LEU A 69 -0.74 -6.49 7.56
CA LEU A 69 0.56 -5.99 7.14
C LEU A 69 1.21 -6.97 6.17
N PHE A 70 1.68 -6.46 5.02
CA PHE A 70 2.24 -7.25 3.92
C PHE A 70 3.73 -6.99 3.77
N CYS A 71 4.54 -7.91 4.24
CA CYS A 71 5.99 -7.78 4.23
C CYS A 71 6.67 -8.81 3.32
N LEU A 72 7.96 -8.58 3.09
CA LEU A 72 8.91 -9.56 2.58
C LEU A 72 9.86 -9.93 3.71
N ALA A 73 9.96 -11.23 3.98
CA ALA A 73 10.96 -11.80 4.86
C ALA A 73 12.23 -12.11 4.07
N GLN A 74 13.37 -11.70 4.61
CA GLN A 74 14.70 -12.11 4.17
C GLN A 74 15.32 -12.99 5.25
N PRO A 75 15.20 -14.32 5.18
CA PRO A 75 15.65 -15.22 6.24
C PRO A 75 17.16 -15.11 6.54
N SER A 76 17.98 -14.91 5.50
CA SER A 76 19.44 -14.84 5.62
C SER A 76 19.93 -13.65 6.45
N SER A 77 19.30 -12.48 6.28
CA SER A 77 19.61 -11.25 7.00
C SER A 77 18.70 -11.01 8.21
N ARG A 78 17.69 -11.87 8.41
CA ARG A 78 16.59 -11.70 9.37
C ARG A 78 16.01 -10.29 9.29
N THR A 79 15.74 -9.86 8.07
CA THR A 79 15.09 -8.57 7.79
C THR A 79 13.64 -8.79 7.39
N LEU A 80 12.74 -8.06 8.03
CA LEU A 80 11.36 -7.91 7.60
C LEU A 80 11.24 -6.57 6.90
N ARG A 81 10.97 -6.54 5.59
CA ARG A 81 10.89 -5.29 4.82
C ARG A 81 9.52 -5.07 4.19
N SER A 82 9.19 -3.82 3.89
CA SER A 82 7.97 -3.47 3.17
C SER A 82 7.90 -4.15 1.80
N MET A 83 6.71 -4.62 1.43
CA MET A 83 6.44 -5.14 0.08
C MET A 83 6.19 -3.99 -0.90
N THR A 84 7.26 -3.32 -1.32
CA THR A 84 7.22 -2.14 -2.18
C THR A 84 8.25 -2.22 -3.31
N ASN A 85 8.02 -1.46 -4.38
CA ASN A 85 8.99 -1.23 -5.44
C ASN A 85 8.95 0.24 -5.91
N PHE A 86 9.66 0.56 -7.00
CA PHE A 86 9.71 1.92 -7.57
C PHE A 86 8.33 2.48 -7.98
N TYR A 87 7.34 1.63 -8.23
CA TYR A 87 5.98 2.03 -8.61
C TYR A 87 5.02 2.16 -7.41
N SER A 88 5.46 1.81 -6.21
CA SER A 88 4.68 2.01 -4.99
C SER A 88 4.68 3.49 -4.60
N LEU A 89 3.50 4.04 -4.28
CA LEU A 89 3.37 5.44 -3.86
C LEU A 89 3.08 5.61 -2.37
N ALA A 90 2.63 4.54 -1.71
CA ALA A 90 2.34 4.51 -0.28
C ALA A 90 2.47 3.06 0.23
N TYR A 91 2.75 2.92 1.52
CA TYR A 91 2.80 1.64 2.22
C TYR A 91 2.50 1.85 3.70
N GLY A 92 1.95 0.83 4.36
CA GLY A 92 1.70 0.86 5.79
C GLY A 92 0.80 -0.28 6.24
N VAL A 93 0.34 -0.19 7.48
CA VAL A 93 -0.65 -1.12 8.02
C VAL A 93 -1.99 -0.88 7.32
N VAL A 94 -2.58 -1.94 6.78
CA VAL A 94 -3.93 -1.90 6.18
C VAL A 94 -4.95 -1.93 7.32
N VAL A 95 -5.73 -0.87 7.49
CA VAL A 95 -6.76 -0.78 8.52
C VAL A 95 -8.10 -1.22 7.96
N LEU A 96 -8.68 -2.25 8.57
CA LEU A 96 -9.96 -2.83 8.20
C LEU A 96 -11.06 -2.42 9.19
N GLN A 97 -10.68 -2.16 10.45
CA GLN A 97 -11.57 -1.65 11.49
C GLN A 97 -10.90 -0.54 12.29
N SER A 98 -11.32 0.71 12.07
CA SER A 98 -10.66 1.89 12.64
C SER A 98 -10.81 2.02 14.17
N HIS A 99 -11.93 1.58 14.73
CA HIS A 99 -12.26 1.79 16.16
C HIS A 99 -11.31 1.08 17.14
N CYS A 100 -10.62 0.03 16.71
CA CYS A 100 -9.67 -0.75 17.51
C CYS A 100 -8.30 -0.94 16.85
N ALA A 101 -8.03 -0.21 15.76
CA ALA A 101 -6.82 -0.35 14.95
C ALA A 101 -5.53 -0.14 15.75
N GLN A 102 -5.50 0.87 16.63
CA GLN A 102 -4.28 1.19 17.41
C GLN A 102 -3.91 0.09 18.40
N GLN A 103 -4.90 -0.52 19.07
CA GLN A 103 -4.65 -1.66 19.94
C GLN A 103 -4.21 -2.89 19.14
N ALA A 104 -4.81 -3.13 17.97
CA ALA A 104 -4.43 -4.22 17.08
C ALA A 104 -3.00 -4.04 16.51
N ILE A 105 -2.60 -2.81 16.18
CA ILE A 105 -1.22 -2.46 15.77
C ILE A 105 -0.23 -2.76 16.89
N SER A 106 -0.58 -2.42 18.14
CA SER A 106 0.26 -2.76 19.29
C SER A 106 0.45 -4.29 19.43
N SER A 107 -0.64 -5.06 19.29
CA SER A 107 -0.56 -6.54 19.29
C SER A 107 0.23 -7.11 18.11
N LEU A 108 0.12 -6.51 16.91
CA LEU A 108 0.93 -6.87 15.75
C LEU A 108 2.43 -6.69 16.03
N VAL A 109 2.81 -5.51 16.52
CA VAL A 109 4.21 -5.21 16.83
C VAL A 109 4.73 -6.11 17.93
N GLU A 110 3.92 -6.36 18.97
CA GLU A 110 4.27 -7.32 20.01
C GLU A 110 4.58 -8.70 19.42
N TYR A 111 3.71 -9.22 18.54
CA TYR A 111 3.95 -10.49 17.88
C TYR A 111 5.25 -10.47 17.07
N ILE A 112 5.45 -9.48 16.19
CA ILE A 112 6.65 -9.34 15.34
C ILE A 112 7.93 -9.33 16.20
N THR A 113 7.92 -8.61 17.32
CA THR A 113 9.10 -8.50 18.21
C THR A 113 9.41 -9.78 18.98
N GLN A 114 8.44 -10.69 19.11
CA GLN A 114 8.56 -11.96 19.83
C GLN A 114 8.82 -13.16 18.91
N GLU A 115 8.68 -13.00 17.59
CA GLU A 115 8.93 -14.06 16.61
C GLU A 115 10.31 -14.70 16.78
N GLN A 116 10.37 -16.01 16.49
CA GLN A 116 11.60 -16.79 16.50
C GLN A 116 11.80 -17.46 15.13
N PRO A 117 12.98 -17.30 14.49
CA PRO A 117 14.09 -16.45 14.92
C PRO A 117 13.74 -14.97 14.95
N ARG A 118 14.30 -14.22 15.91
CA ARG A 118 14.05 -12.77 16.01
C ARG A 118 14.51 -12.03 14.76
N TRP A 119 13.66 -11.11 14.29
CA TRP A 119 14.06 -10.13 13.28
C TRP A 119 15.18 -9.24 13.81
N GLN A 120 16.23 -9.06 13.02
CA GLN A 120 17.32 -8.12 13.30
C GLN A 120 16.98 -6.71 12.81
N LYS A 121 16.16 -6.62 11.77
CA LYS A 121 15.76 -5.36 11.15
C LYS A 121 14.31 -5.42 10.70
N VAL A 122 13.57 -4.35 10.97
CA VAL A 122 12.26 -4.08 10.36
C VAL A 122 12.43 -2.82 9.52
N GLU A 123 12.33 -2.94 8.20
CA GLU A 123 12.55 -1.85 7.24
C GLU A 123 11.26 -1.55 6.48
N LEU A 124 10.53 -0.53 6.90
CA LEU A 124 9.32 -0.10 6.21
C LEU A 124 9.61 1.16 5.40
N LEU A 125 9.51 1.04 4.08
CA LEU A 125 9.66 2.14 3.14
C LEU A 125 8.30 2.70 2.75
N LEU A 126 8.27 3.96 2.28
CA LEU A 126 7.05 4.63 1.79
C LEU A 126 5.90 4.74 2.80
N THR A 127 6.22 4.71 4.10
CA THR A 127 5.28 5.02 5.18
C THR A 127 4.97 6.52 5.20
N GLN A 128 3.75 6.87 5.60
CA GLN A 128 3.34 8.27 5.75
C GLN A 128 3.55 8.72 7.20
N ASP A 129 4.37 9.76 7.41
CA ASP A 129 4.78 10.24 8.73
C ASP A 129 3.62 10.77 9.59
N HIS A 130 2.50 11.16 8.96
CA HIS A 130 1.33 11.72 9.65
C HIS A 130 0.17 10.74 9.77
N ASP A 131 0.32 9.51 9.28
CA ASP A 131 -0.73 8.51 9.41
C ASP A 131 -0.75 7.97 10.85
N PRO A 132 -1.92 7.93 11.51
CA PRO A 132 -2.05 7.39 12.87
C PRO A 132 -1.50 5.97 12.99
N GLU A 133 -1.59 5.18 11.93
CA GLU A 133 -1.13 3.81 11.86
C GLU A 133 0.40 3.73 11.94
N THR A 134 1.10 4.55 11.15
CA THR A 134 2.56 4.66 11.18
C THR A 134 3.03 5.10 12.56
N THR A 135 2.38 6.13 13.12
CA THR A 135 2.69 6.67 14.45
C THR A 135 2.51 5.59 15.53
N GLY A 136 1.40 4.86 15.49
CA GLY A 136 1.12 3.74 16.39
C GLY A 136 2.15 2.61 16.29
N PHE A 137 2.54 2.25 15.08
CA PHE A 137 3.54 1.20 14.82
C PHE A 137 4.92 1.59 15.37
N VAL A 138 5.38 2.82 15.10
CA VAL A 138 6.64 3.36 15.63
C VAL A 138 6.63 3.43 17.16
N THR A 139 5.52 3.88 17.74
CA THR A 139 5.36 3.96 19.20
C THR A 139 5.46 2.58 19.84
N ALA A 140 4.78 1.59 19.27
CA ALA A 140 4.81 0.22 19.76
C ALA A 140 6.21 -0.42 19.61
N LEU A 141 6.92 -0.17 18.50
CA LEU A 141 8.30 -0.67 18.32
C LEU A 141 9.25 -0.09 19.37
N THR A 142 9.15 1.22 19.60
CA THR A 142 9.95 1.92 20.61
C THR A 142 9.68 1.38 22.01
N ALA A 143 8.42 1.09 22.35
CA ALA A 143 8.04 0.47 23.62
C ALA A 143 8.61 -0.95 23.80
N LYS A 144 8.89 -1.66 22.70
CA LYS A 144 9.58 -2.96 22.69
C LYS A 144 11.11 -2.85 22.54
N GLN A 145 11.67 -1.66 22.82
CA GLN A 145 13.10 -1.36 22.83
C GLN A 145 13.79 -1.48 21.46
N PHE A 146 13.04 -1.42 20.36
CA PHE A 146 13.64 -1.25 19.04
C PHE A 146 14.14 0.18 18.88
N SER A 147 15.35 0.34 18.34
CA SER A 147 15.82 1.65 17.89
C SER A 147 15.17 1.95 16.54
N VAL A 148 14.31 2.97 16.50
CA VAL A 148 13.62 3.40 15.29
C VAL A 148 14.35 4.59 14.67
N ASN A 149 14.71 4.47 13.40
CA ASN A 149 15.30 5.55 12.61
C ASN A 149 14.35 5.92 11.48
N ALA A 150 13.63 7.02 11.65
CA ALA A 150 12.77 7.58 10.60
C ALA A 150 13.62 8.45 9.66
N PHE A 151 13.41 8.29 8.36
CA PHE A 151 14.05 9.11 7.35
C PHE A 151 13.04 9.49 6.27
N PHE A 152 13.24 10.67 5.68
CA PHE A 152 12.40 11.14 4.60
C PHE A 152 12.69 10.36 3.32
N GLN A 153 11.65 9.75 2.75
CA GLN A 153 11.66 9.16 1.41
C GLN A 153 10.68 9.96 0.54
N TYR A 154 11.20 10.54 -0.55
CA TYR A 154 10.52 11.38 -1.54
C TYR A 154 8.97 11.37 -1.52
N GLU A 155 8.36 12.56 -1.56
CA GLU A 155 6.90 12.67 -1.64
C GLU A 155 6.39 12.59 -3.08
N ASN A 156 5.24 11.93 -3.23
CA ASN A 156 4.48 11.95 -4.47
C ASN A 156 3.66 13.22 -4.57
N TRP A 157 3.77 13.90 -5.70
CA TRP A 157 3.00 15.11 -5.99
C TRP A 157 1.69 14.70 -6.64
N PHE A 158 0.62 14.65 -5.84
CA PHE A 158 -0.72 14.37 -6.35
C PHE A 158 -1.66 15.51 -5.98
N LEU A 159 -2.64 15.75 -6.85
CA LEU A 159 -3.70 16.70 -6.59
C LEU A 159 -4.90 15.99 -5.97
N LYS A 160 -5.25 16.37 -4.73
CA LYS A 160 -6.50 15.93 -4.11
C LYS A 160 -7.67 16.70 -4.74
N LEU A 161 -8.48 16.00 -5.53
CA LEU A 161 -9.68 16.57 -6.16
C LEU A 161 -10.88 16.63 -5.21
N ASN A 162 -10.85 15.91 -4.08
CA ASN A 162 -11.92 15.91 -3.07
C ASN A 162 -13.34 15.69 -3.64
N GLY A 163 -13.44 14.89 -4.71
CA GLY A 163 -14.71 14.60 -5.38
C GLY A 163 -15.14 15.62 -6.45
N GLU A 164 -14.31 16.62 -6.76
CA GLU A 164 -14.55 17.54 -7.88
C GLU A 164 -14.56 16.81 -9.22
N ASP A 165 -15.49 17.19 -10.09
CA ASP A 165 -15.51 16.70 -11.46
C ASP A 165 -14.42 17.37 -12.32
N PHE A 166 -14.17 16.80 -13.50
CA PHE A 166 -13.15 17.33 -14.40
C PHE A 166 -13.41 18.78 -14.80
N THR A 167 -14.68 19.18 -14.95
CA THR A 167 -15.05 20.54 -15.32
C THR A 167 -14.61 21.53 -14.25
N SER A 168 -14.91 21.25 -12.99
CA SER A 168 -14.55 22.08 -11.83
C SER A 168 -13.03 22.15 -11.67
N TYR A 169 -12.35 21.00 -11.74
CA TYR A 169 -10.89 20.92 -11.77
C TYR A 169 -10.30 21.79 -12.89
N TYR A 170 -10.81 21.67 -14.11
CA TYR A 170 -10.27 22.41 -15.24
C TYR A 170 -10.48 23.92 -15.10
N GLN A 171 -11.60 24.34 -14.51
CA GLN A 171 -11.89 25.75 -14.23
C GLN A 171 -10.98 26.31 -13.13
N SER A 172 -10.60 25.51 -12.13
CA SER A 172 -9.70 25.93 -11.05
C SER A 172 -8.25 26.17 -11.52
N LEU A 173 -7.85 25.57 -12.65
CA LEU A 173 -6.53 25.80 -13.25
C LEU A 173 -6.31 27.27 -13.61
N SER A 174 -5.08 27.76 -13.47
CA SER A 174 -4.71 29.11 -13.90
C SER A 174 -5.01 29.36 -15.39
N SER A 175 -5.33 30.61 -15.75
CA SER A 175 -5.58 31.00 -17.16
C SER A 175 -4.42 30.61 -18.09
N LYS A 176 -3.18 30.68 -17.61
CA LYS A 176 -1.98 30.26 -18.36
C LYS A 176 -2.01 28.76 -18.69
N LEU A 177 -2.38 27.92 -17.73
CA LEU A 177 -2.44 26.48 -17.92
C LEU A 177 -3.61 26.08 -18.84
N ARG A 178 -4.81 26.65 -18.63
CA ARG A 178 -5.96 26.43 -19.52
C ARG A 178 -5.65 26.84 -20.97
N ASN A 179 -5.00 27.99 -21.18
CA ASN A 179 -4.59 28.43 -22.50
C ASN A 179 -3.53 27.51 -23.13
N THR A 180 -2.63 26.95 -22.31
CA THR A 180 -1.62 25.99 -22.77
C THR A 180 -2.28 24.69 -23.24
N ILE A 181 -3.22 24.15 -22.47
CA ILE A 181 -3.98 22.95 -22.83
C ILE A 181 -4.71 23.16 -24.16
N LYS A 182 -5.52 24.22 -24.27
CA LYS A 182 -6.25 24.56 -25.53
C LYS A 182 -5.32 24.71 -26.73
N ARG A 183 -4.17 25.37 -26.56
CA ARG A 183 -3.19 25.55 -27.64
C ARG A 183 -2.58 24.23 -28.08
N LYS A 184 -2.28 23.32 -27.14
CA LYS A 184 -1.70 22.01 -27.43
C LYS A 184 -2.70 21.07 -28.09
N GLU A 185 -3.96 21.08 -27.63
CA GLU A 185 -5.07 20.36 -28.25
C GLU A 185 -5.26 20.75 -29.72
N LYS A 186 -5.35 22.07 -30.01
CA LYS A 186 -5.45 22.58 -31.39
C LYS A 186 -4.25 22.19 -32.26
N LYS A 187 -3.04 22.24 -31.69
CA LYS A 187 -1.83 21.83 -32.40
C LYS A 187 -1.88 20.35 -32.76
N LEU A 188 -2.23 19.49 -31.79
CA LEU A 188 -2.36 18.05 -31.98
C LEU A 188 -3.38 17.72 -33.09
N ALA A 189 -4.57 18.33 -33.04
CA ALA A 189 -5.62 18.10 -34.04
C ALA A 189 -5.25 18.60 -35.44
N LYS A 190 -4.41 19.64 -35.55
CA LYS A 190 -3.95 20.17 -36.84
C LYS A 190 -2.87 19.30 -37.48
N GLU A 191 -1.94 18.80 -36.67
CA GLU A 191 -0.75 18.09 -37.16
C GLU A 191 -0.97 16.58 -37.32
N HIS A 192 -1.93 16.00 -36.58
CA HIS A 192 -2.14 14.56 -36.55
C HIS A 192 -3.63 14.21 -36.47
N SER A 193 -4.05 13.17 -37.19
CA SER A 193 -5.27 12.44 -36.86
C SER A 193 -4.98 11.52 -35.67
N TYR A 194 -5.76 11.64 -34.60
CA TYR A 194 -5.58 10.84 -33.39
C TYR A 194 -6.91 10.32 -32.86
N ASP A 195 -6.85 9.21 -32.13
CA ASP A 195 -7.99 8.57 -31.47
C ASP A 195 -7.52 8.09 -30.08
N ILE A 196 -8.20 8.53 -29.03
CA ILE A 196 -7.88 8.19 -27.65
C ILE A 196 -8.87 7.13 -27.19
N LYS A 197 -8.37 5.92 -26.88
CA LYS A 197 -9.19 4.81 -26.39
C LYS A 197 -8.79 4.43 -24.99
N LEU A 198 -9.77 4.29 -24.10
CA LEU A 198 -9.57 3.69 -22.79
C LEU A 198 -9.77 2.17 -22.91
N VAL A 199 -8.67 1.43 -22.84
CA VAL A 199 -8.66 -0.04 -22.89
C VAL A 199 -8.58 -0.58 -21.47
N LYS A 200 -9.51 -1.46 -21.11
CA LYS A 200 -9.56 -2.08 -19.77
C LYS A 200 -9.10 -3.56 -19.75
N GLY A 201 -8.71 -4.12 -20.91
CA GLY A 201 -8.32 -5.53 -21.01
C GLY A 201 -8.24 -6.06 -22.46
N GLY A 202 -7.83 -7.32 -22.58
CA GLY A 202 -7.91 -8.12 -23.81
C GLY A 202 -6.81 -7.89 -24.84
N LYS A 203 -7.04 -8.33 -26.10
CA LYS A 203 -6.09 -8.28 -27.23
C LYS A 203 -5.60 -6.86 -27.60
N HIS A 204 -6.18 -5.83 -26.97
CA HIS A 204 -5.82 -4.43 -27.17
C HIS A 204 -4.71 -3.95 -26.22
N LEU A 205 -4.37 -4.71 -25.17
CA LEU A 205 -3.24 -4.41 -24.27
C LEU A 205 -1.87 -4.74 -24.89
N SER A 206 -1.83 -5.70 -25.82
CA SER A 206 -0.60 -6.18 -26.47
C SER A 206 -0.22 -5.41 -27.74
N ARG A 207 -0.83 -4.25 -27.98
CA ARG A 207 -0.40 -3.33 -29.04
C ARG A 207 0.62 -2.35 -28.49
N VAL A 208 1.88 -2.77 -28.46
CA VAL A 208 3.04 -1.88 -28.54
C VAL A 208 3.89 -2.36 -29.70
#